data_AF-A0A6H2FL80-F1
#
_entry.id   AF-A0A6H2FL80-F1
#
_cell.length_a   1.000
_cell.length_b   1.000
_cell.length_c   1.000
_cell.angle_alpha   90.00
_cell.angle_beta   90.00
_cell.angle_gamma   90.00
#
_symmetry.space_group_name_H-M   'P 1'
#
loop_
_entity.id
_entity.type
_entity.pdbx_description
1 polymer ?
#
loop_
_entity_poly.entity_id
_entity_poly.type
_entity_poly.pdbx_seq_one_letter_code
_entity_poly.pdbx_strand_id
1 'polypeptide(L)'
;MSIIDYLFIFILMYFSIISFFKGLINEILTIFIWFIFFYFFKKYYHYIFFVKKIYINNFYYKKIFLLFFYFIFILIIGCIINNYLNIKVQNIYINNINRILGLFFGLLKGCLIIFILLYSLNYIDKKLYNYILTNNKSLLFIFFNNILHKYKYFL
;
A
#
# COMPACT_ATOMS: atom_id res chain seq x y z
N MET A 1 12.41 17.85 16.96
CA MET A 1 11.61 16.85 16.21
C MET A 1 11.96 15.49 16.75
N SER A 2 10.97 14.65 17.02
CA SER A 2 11.18 13.30 17.53
C SER A 2 11.71 12.37 16.43
N ILE A 3 12.32 11.24 16.80
CA ILE A 3 12.74 10.18 15.86
C ILE A 3 11.54 9.68 15.03
N ILE A 4 10.34 9.68 15.63
CA ILE A 4 9.09 9.29 14.99
C ILE A 4 8.69 10.27 13.88
N ASP A 5 8.89 11.57 14.08
CA ASP A 5 8.61 12.57 13.04
C ASP A 5 9.52 12.36 11.83
N TYR A 6 10.81 12.08 12.05
CA TYR A 6 11.75 11.77 10.97
C TYR A 6 11.35 10.51 10.21
N LEU A 7 10.87 9.48 10.91
CA LEU A 7 10.37 8.24 10.30
C LEU A 7 9.15 8.50 9.41
N PHE A 8 8.19 9.30 9.87
CA PHE A 8 7.00 9.66 9.07
C PHE A 8 7.34 10.54 7.88
N ILE A 9 8.24 11.51 8.04
CA ILE A 9 8.71 12.35 6.92
C ILE A 9 9.42 11.47 5.89
N PHE A 10 10.25 10.52 6.33
CA PHE A 10 10.92 9.59 5.44
C PHE A 10 9.93 8.75 4.64
N ILE A 11 8.90 8.19 5.29
CA ILE A 11 7.83 7.44 4.61
C ILE A 11 7.12 8.33 3.57
N LEU A 12 6.69 9.53 3.97
CA LEU A 12 5.99 10.46 3.08
C LEU A 12 6.85 10.83 1.88
N MET A 13 8.11 11.21 2.09
CA MET A 13 9.04 11.54 1.02
C MET A 13 9.29 10.35 0.09
N TYR A 14 9.54 9.16 0.65
CA TYR A 14 9.81 7.97 -0.12
C TYR A 14 8.66 7.65 -1.10
N PHE A 15 7.42 7.60 -0.59
CA PHE A 15 6.26 7.34 -1.45
C PHE A 15 6.02 8.47 -2.45
N SER A 16 6.18 9.72 -2.04
CA SER A 16 6.00 10.89 -2.92
C SER A 16 6.98 10.90 -4.09
N ILE A 17 8.26 10.62 -3.83
CA ILE A 17 9.32 10.61 -4.83
C ILE A 17 9.08 9.48 -5.84
N ILE A 18 8.75 8.28 -5.36
CA ILE A 18 8.45 7.14 -6.24
C ILE A 18 7.24 7.44 -7.12
N SER A 19 6.17 7.98 -6.55
CA SER A 19 4.96 8.31 -7.30
C SER A 19 5.15 9.50 -8.25
N PHE A 20 6.07 10.42 -7.95
CA PHE A 20 6.48 11.47 -8.90
C PHE A 20 7.14 10.87 -10.14
N PHE A 21 8.09 9.94 -9.96
CA PHE A 21 8.76 9.29 -11.10
C PHE A 21 7.79 8.42 -11.92
N LYS A 22 6.82 7.78 -11.26
CA LYS A 22 5.79 6.99 -11.94
C LYS A 22 4.74 7.86 -12.64
N GLY A 23 4.32 8.97 -12.04
CA GLY A 23 3.18 9.77 -12.49
C GLY A 23 1.82 9.19 -12.05
N LEU A 24 0.80 10.06 -11.98
CA LEU A 24 -0.55 9.74 -11.51
C LEU A 24 -1.21 8.60 -12.30
N ILE A 25 -1.11 8.61 -13.63
CA ILE A 25 -1.75 7.58 -14.47
C ILE A 25 -1.26 6.19 -14.08
N ASN A 26 0.05 6.04 -13.85
CA ASN A 26 0.65 4.78 -13.42
C ASN A 26 0.24 4.41 -12.00
N GLU A 27 0.15 5.38 -11.08
CA GLU A 27 -0.34 5.09 -9.72
C GLU A 27 -1.80 4.61 -9.75
N ILE A 28 -2.67 5.25 -10.52
CA ILE A 28 -4.07 4.81 -10.69
C ILE A 28 -4.11 3.41 -11.30
N LEU A 29 -3.33 3.14 -12.34
CA LEU A 29 -3.23 1.81 -12.95
C LEU A 29 -2.76 0.76 -11.93
N THR A 30 -1.78 1.09 -11.09
CA THR A 30 -1.33 0.15 -10.05
C THR A 30 -2.44 -0.19 -9.07
N ILE A 31 -3.28 0.78 -8.72
CA ILE A 31 -4.44 0.54 -7.85
C ILE A 31 -5.49 -0.30 -8.57
N PHE A 32 -5.78 -0.02 -9.83
CA PHE A 32 -6.70 -0.84 -10.64
C PHE A 32 -6.23 -2.29 -10.72
N ILE A 33 -4.93 -2.52 -10.96
CA ILE A 33 -4.32 -3.85 -10.97
C ILE A 33 -4.52 -4.54 -9.62
N TRP A 34 -4.30 -3.81 -8.51
CA TRP A 34 -4.55 -4.34 -7.17
C TRP A 34 -6.02 -4.70 -6.92
N PHE A 35 -6.98 -3.90 -7.41
CA PHE A 35 -8.41 -4.25 -7.32
C PHE A 35 -8.76 -5.49 -8.13
N ILE A 36 -8.25 -5.59 -9.36
CA ILE A 36 -8.43 -6.77 -10.21
C ILE A 36 -7.84 -8.00 -9.51
N PHE A 37 -6.63 -7.89 -8.93
CA PHE A 37 -6.02 -8.95 -8.14
C PHE A 37 -6.95 -9.44 -7.03
N PHE A 38 -7.45 -8.54 -6.19
CA PHE A 38 -8.33 -8.91 -5.08
C PHE A 38 -9.62 -9.57 -5.56
N TYR A 39 -10.21 -9.08 -6.66
CA TYR A 39 -11.42 -9.67 -7.24
C TYR A 39 -11.18 -11.11 -7.71
N PHE A 40 -10.12 -11.34 -8.50
CA PHE A 40 -9.76 -12.67 -8.96
C PHE A 40 -9.37 -13.58 -7.78
N PHE A 41 -8.58 -13.07 -6.84
CA PHE A 41 -8.20 -13.82 -5.66
C PHE A 41 -9.43 -14.32 -4.89
N LYS A 42 -10.40 -13.44 -4.60
CA LYS A 42 -11.65 -13.82 -3.91
C LYS A 42 -12.45 -14.87 -4.69
N LYS A 43 -12.58 -14.71 -6.01
CA LYS A 43 -13.39 -15.60 -6.87
C LYS A 43 -12.76 -16.99 -7.03
N TYR A 44 -11.45 -17.04 -7.23
CA TYR A 44 -10.73 -18.28 -7.54
C TYR A 44 -10.12 -18.94 -6.31
N TYR A 45 -10.19 -18.31 -5.13
CA TYR A 45 -9.70 -18.86 -3.85
C TYR A 45 -10.13 -20.32 -3.63
N HIS A 46 -11.38 -20.68 -3.95
CA HIS A 46 -11.89 -22.04 -3.78
C HIS A 46 -11.33 -23.04 -4.80
N TYR A 47 -11.20 -22.65 -6.08
CA TYR A 47 -10.67 -23.52 -7.14
C TYR A 47 -9.18 -23.84 -6.97
N ILE A 48 -8.45 -22.93 -6.33
CA ILE A 48 -7.03 -23.05 -6.01
C ILE A 48 -6.74 -24.26 -5.11
N PHE A 49 -7.71 -24.71 -4.30
CA PHE A 49 -7.55 -25.89 -3.44
C PHE A 49 -7.62 -27.23 -4.17
N PHE A 50 -8.13 -27.27 -5.40
CA PHE A 50 -8.33 -28.51 -6.14
C PHE A 50 -7.03 -29.04 -6.78
N VAL A 51 -5.96 -28.25 -6.78
CA VAL A 51 -4.62 -28.70 -7.21
C VAL A 51 -4.06 -29.65 -6.14
N LYS A 52 -4.54 -30.90 -6.17
CA LYS A 52 -4.21 -31.98 -5.22
C LYS A 52 -2.74 -32.45 -5.30
N LYS A 53 -2.01 -32.08 -6.35
CA LYS A 53 -0.65 -32.56 -6.69
C LYS A 53 0.53 -31.73 -6.17
N ILE A 54 0.33 -30.82 -5.22
CA ILE A 54 1.46 -30.13 -4.58
C ILE A 54 1.91 -30.97 -3.38
N TYR A 55 3.17 -31.42 -3.38
CA TYR A 55 3.87 -32.22 -2.35
C TYR A 55 4.10 -31.44 -1.04
N ILE A 56 3.07 -30.77 -0.52
CA ILE A 56 3.10 -30.08 0.76
C ILE A 56 2.03 -30.75 1.63
N ASN A 57 2.49 -31.59 2.55
CA ASN A 57 1.61 -32.41 3.41
C ASN A 57 0.76 -31.56 4.36
N ASN A 58 1.18 -30.32 4.63
CA ASN A 58 0.54 -29.47 5.62
C ASN A 58 -0.35 -28.40 4.94
N PHE A 59 -1.66 -28.48 5.20
CA PHE A 59 -2.70 -27.69 4.53
C PHE A 59 -2.48 -26.17 4.63
N TYR A 60 -1.92 -25.70 5.75
CA TYR A 60 -1.62 -24.27 5.96
C TYR A 60 -0.51 -23.76 5.05
N TYR A 61 0.60 -24.48 4.93
CA TYR A 61 1.72 -24.08 4.07
C TYR A 61 1.32 -24.07 2.60
N LYS A 62 0.48 -25.03 2.17
CA LYS A 62 -0.04 -25.07 0.81
C LYS A 62 -0.90 -23.85 0.47
N LYS A 63 -1.74 -23.38 1.41
CA LYS A 63 -2.54 -22.15 1.25
C LYS A 63 -1.66 -20.93 1.01
N ILE A 64 -0.68 -20.74 1.90
CA ILE A 64 0.23 -19.60 1.86
C ILE A 64 1.02 -19.61 0.55
N PHE A 65 1.51 -20.79 0.13
CA PHE A 65 2.26 -20.95 -1.12
C PHE A 65 1.42 -20.58 -2.35
N LEU A 66 0.19 -21.09 -2.45
CA LEU A 66 -0.69 -20.79 -3.58
C LEU A 66 -1.06 -19.31 -3.62
N LEU A 67 -1.34 -18.71 -2.46
CA LEU A 67 -1.61 -17.28 -2.32
C LEU A 67 -0.43 -16.44 -2.84
N PHE A 68 0.79 -16.81 -2.43
CA PHE A 68 2.01 -16.15 -2.84
C PHE A 68 2.29 -16.30 -4.34
N PHE A 69 2.09 -17.49 -4.89
CA PHE A 69 2.27 -17.75 -6.32
C PHE A 69 1.31 -16.91 -7.17
N TYR A 70 0.02 -16.86 -6.82
CA TYR A 70 -0.96 -16.04 -7.54
C TYR A 70 -0.67 -14.54 -7.42
N PHE A 71 -0.22 -14.10 -6.24
CA PHE A 71 0.19 -12.72 -6.02
C PHE A 71 1.35 -12.33 -6.96
N ILE A 72 2.38 -13.16 -7.06
CA ILE A 72 3.48 -12.95 -8.00
C ILE A 72 2.99 -12.94 -9.44
N PHE A 73 2.15 -13.90 -9.83
CA PHE A 73 1.65 -14.01 -11.20
C PHE A 73 0.92 -12.74 -11.65
N ILE A 74 0.09 -12.17 -10.78
CA ILE A 74 -0.67 -10.95 -11.09
C ILE A 74 0.20 -9.70 -10.99
N LEU A 75 1.23 -9.67 -10.12
CA LEU A 75 2.24 -8.61 -10.15
C LEU A 75 2.98 -8.57 -11.49
N ILE A 76 3.35 -9.73 -12.04
CA ILE A 76 4.01 -9.83 -13.35
C ILE A 76 3.08 -9.29 -14.45
N ILE A 77 1.83 -9.75 -14.49
CA ILE A 77 0.83 -9.27 -15.46
C ILE A 77 0.61 -7.76 -15.32
N GLY A 78 0.49 -7.28 -14.09
CA GLY A 78 0.35 -5.86 -13.79
C GLY A 78 1.54 -5.03 -14.28
N CYS A 79 2.76 -5.52 -14.09
CA CYS A 79 3.96 -4.87 -14.59
C CYS A 79 3.98 -4.80 -16.12
N ILE A 80 3.61 -5.88 -16.79
CA ILE A 80 3.50 -5.94 -18.25
C ILE A 80 2.48 -4.91 -18.75
N ILE A 81 1.26 -4.92 -18.20
CA ILE A 81 0.19 -3.97 -18.57
C ILE A 81 0.65 -2.53 -18.36
N ASN A 82 1.29 -2.25 -17.22
CA ASN A 82 1.76 -0.91 -16.89
C ASN A 82 2.84 -0.44 -17.88
N ASN A 83 3.74 -1.32 -18.31
CA ASN A 83 4.77 -1.01 -19.31
C ASN A 83 4.14 -0.72 -20.69
N TYR A 84 3.16 -1.51 -21.11
CA TYR A 84 2.44 -1.29 -22.37
C TYR A 84 1.68 0.03 -22.40
N LEU A 85 1.03 0.39 -21.29
CA LEU A 85 0.29 1.65 -21.17
C LEU A 85 1.24 2.86 -21.12
N ASN A 86 2.41 2.70 -20.51
CA ASN A 86 3.43 3.75 -20.42
C ASN A 86 3.96 4.23 -21.76
N ILE A 87 4.03 3.35 -22.76
CA ILE A 87 4.51 3.69 -24.11
C ILE A 87 3.53 4.65 -24.83
N LYS A 88 2.22 4.57 -24.52
CA LYS A 88 1.17 5.34 -25.21
C LYS A 88 0.92 6.74 -24.64
N VAL A 89 1.31 6.99 -23.39
CA VAL A 89 1.04 8.25 -22.68
C VAL A 89 2.11 9.33 -22.94
N GLN A 90 3.13 9.02 -23.73
CA GLN A 90 4.30 9.89 -23.98
C GLN A 90 4.05 11.12 -24.88
N ASN A 91 2.80 11.57 -25.06
CA ASN A 91 2.51 12.82 -25.76
C ASN A 91 2.73 14.05 -24.84
N ILE A 92 4.02 14.31 -24.60
CA ILE A 92 4.82 15.51 -24.31
C ILE A 92 4.25 16.67 -23.44
N TYR A 93 2.98 17.09 -23.52
CA TYR A 93 2.49 18.26 -22.75
C TYR A 93 1.87 17.93 -21.39
N ILE A 94 1.27 16.75 -21.21
CA ILE A 94 0.56 16.37 -19.97
C ILE A 94 1.51 15.67 -18.97
N ASN A 95 2.74 15.35 -19.38
CA ASN A 95 3.66 14.53 -18.60
C ASN A 95 4.12 15.20 -17.29
N ASN A 96 4.38 16.51 -17.28
CA ASN A 96 4.81 17.21 -16.05
C ASN A 96 3.67 17.32 -15.03
N ILE A 97 2.44 17.62 -15.49
CA ILE A 97 1.25 17.65 -14.63
C ILE A 97 0.97 16.25 -14.08
N ASN A 98 1.10 15.20 -14.91
CA ASN A 98 0.96 13.81 -14.48
C ASN A 98 1.95 13.45 -13.36
N ARG A 99 3.21 13.91 -13.44
CA ARG A 99 4.22 13.70 -12.39
C ARG A 99 3.90 14.45 -11.09
N ILE A 100 3.51 15.72 -11.18
CA ILE A 100 3.14 16.53 -10.00
C ILE A 100 1.91 15.94 -9.30
N LEU A 101 0.87 15.58 -10.05
CA LEU A 101 -0.29 14.90 -9.49
C LEU A 101 0.07 13.52 -8.93
N GLY A 102 1.03 12.82 -9.53
CA GLY A 102 1.60 11.59 -8.99
C GLY A 102 2.26 11.82 -7.63
N LEU A 103 2.93 12.96 -7.43
CA LEU A 103 3.52 13.35 -6.15
C LEU A 103 2.44 13.51 -5.06
N PHE A 104 1.35 14.22 -5.36
CA PHE A 104 0.19 14.32 -4.45
C PHE A 104 -0.43 12.96 -4.14
N PHE A 105 -0.53 12.10 -5.15
CA PHE A 105 -1.03 10.75 -4.99
C PHE A 105 -0.13 9.90 -4.09
N GLY A 106 1.19 10.01 -4.25
CA GLY A 106 2.18 9.38 -3.38
C GLY A 106 2.14 9.88 -1.95
N LEU A 107 1.91 11.19 -1.74
CA LEU A 107 1.69 11.77 -0.41
C LEU A 107 0.47 11.14 0.27
N LEU A 108 -0.67 11.06 -0.43
CA LEU A 108 -1.88 10.42 0.09
C LEU A 108 -1.63 8.96 0.47
N LYS A 109 -0.92 8.22 -0.37
CA LYS A 109 -0.55 6.82 -0.10
C LYS A 109 0.39 6.69 1.11
N GLY A 110 1.37 7.59 1.24
CA GLY A 110 2.23 7.66 2.42
C GLY A 110 1.43 7.93 3.70
N CYS A 111 0.48 8.86 3.66
CA CYS A 111 -0.45 9.12 4.77
C CYS A 111 -1.26 7.87 5.12
N LEU A 112 -1.83 7.17 4.13
CA LEU A 112 -2.58 5.92 4.33
C LEU A 112 -1.73 4.85 5.02
N ILE A 113 -0.48 4.70 4.62
CA ILE A 113 0.45 3.73 5.23
C ILE A 113 0.76 4.10 6.69
N ILE A 114 0.96 5.39 6.98
CA ILE A 114 1.14 5.86 8.36
C ILE A 114 -0.11 5.57 9.20
N PHE A 115 -1.32 5.79 8.68
CA PHE A 115 -2.55 5.43 9.38
C PHE A 115 -2.62 3.94 9.70
N ILE A 116 -2.30 3.08 8.74
CA ILE A 116 -2.30 1.62 8.94
C ILE A 116 -1.27 1.24 10.00
N LEU A 117 -0.07 1.81 9.97
CA LEU A 117 0.97 1.58 10.98
C LEU A 117 0.51 1.98 12.38
N LEU A 118 -0.05 3.19 12.54
CA LEU A 118 -0.56 3.68 13.83
C LEU A 118 -1.71 2.83 14.35
N TYR A 119 -2.66 2.48 13.48
CA TYR A 119 -3.78 1.62 13.83
C TYR A 119 -3.31 0.23 14.26
N SER A 120 -2.37 -0.36 13.51
CA SER A 120 -1.78 -1.66 13.81
C SER A 120 -1.01 -1.63 15.14
N LEU A 121 -0.23 -0.59 15.42
CA LEU A 121 0.48 -0.42 16.69
C LEU A 121 -0.49 -0.32 17.87
N ASN A 122 -1.57 0.44 17.72
CA ASN A 122 -2.61 0.56 18.75
C ASN A 122 -3.37 -0.76 18.97
N TYR A 123 -3.58 -1.54 17.91
CA TYR A 123 -4.26 -2.84 17.99
C TYR A 123 -3.39 -3.91 18.67
N ILE A 124 -2.09 -3.95 18.35
CA ILE A 124 -1.15 -4.96 18.88
C ILE A 124 -0.76 -4.63 20.32
N ASP A 125 -0.25 -3.41 20.58
CA ASP A 125 0.34 -3.03 21.86
C ASP A 125 -0.12 -1.66 22.33
N LYS A 126 -1.36 -1.61 22.84
CA LYS A 126 -1.99 -0.37 23.34
C LYS A 126 -1.18 0.35 24.42
N LYS A 127 -0.44 -0.39 25.27
CA LYS A 127 0.45 0.21 26.29
C LYS A 127 1.60 0.99 25.66
N LEU A 128 2.23 0.41 24.64
CA LEU A 128 3.33 1.04 23.89
C LEU A 128 2.82 2.26 23.11
N TYR A 129 1.63 2.15 22.51
CA TYR A 129 0.97 3.27 21.84
C TYR A 129 0.75 4.48 22.76
N ASN A 130 0.18 4.25 23.94
CA ASN A 130 -0.08 5.32 24.91
C ASN A 130 1.23 5.90 25.46
N TYR A 131 2.26 5.08 25.69
CA TYR A 131 3.58 5.56 26.10
C TYR A 131 4.19 6.50 25.06
N ILE A 132 4.09 6.14 23.78
CA ILE A 132 4.56 6.98 22.66
C ILE A 132 3.78 8.30 22.62
N LEU A 133 2.46 8.25 22.81
CA LEU A 133 1.59 9.42 22.79
C LEU A 133 1.89 10.40 23.94
N THR A 134 2.20 9.90 25.15
CA THR A 134 2.45 10.76 26.31
C THR A 134 3.89 11.28 26.37
N ASN A 135 4.86 10.48 25.93
CA ASN A 135 6.28 10.82 26.14
C ASN A 135 6.93 11.52 24.94
N ASN A 136 6.41 11.35 23.73
CA ASN A 136 7.01 11.97 22.55
C ASN A 136 6.32 13.29 22.19
N LYS A 137 7.10 14.37 22.10
CA LYS A 137 6.68 15.67 21.56
C LYS A 137 6.62 15.65 20.02
N SER A 138 6.07 14.58 19.46
CA SER A 138 6.00 14.33 18.01
C SER A 138 4.80 15.03 17.40
N LEU A 139 5.04 16.09 16.63
CA LEU A 139 3.98 16.89 15.99
C LEU A 139 3.19 16.08 14.96
N LEU A 140 3.88 15.28 14.14
CA LEU A 140 3.23 14.49 13.09
C LEU A 140 2.42 13.34 13.68
N PHE A 141 2.92 12.67 14.71
CA PHE A 141 2.18 11.61 15.40
C PHE A 141 0.88 12.14 16.01
N ILE A 142 0.91 13.31 16.67
CA ILE A 142 -0.29 13.93 17.25
C ILE A 142 -1.28 14.30 16.14
N PHE A 143 -0.81 14.89 15.03
CA PHE A 143 -1.64 15.23 13.88
C PHE A 143 -2.35 14.00 13.30
N PHE A 144 -1.59 12.93 12.98
CA PHE A 144 -2.17 11.69 12.44
C PHE A 144 -3.09 10.99 13.45
N ASN A 145 -2.74 10.99 14.74
CA ASN A 145 -3.58 10.42 15.79
C ASN A 145 -4.93 11.17 15.91
N ASN A 146 -4.92 12.51 15.86
CA ASN A 146 -6.15 13.30 15.91
C ASN A 146 -7.08 12.97 14.74
N ILE A 147 -6.52 12.80 13.54
CA ILE A 147 -7.28 12.36 12.38
C ILE A 147 -7.84 10.95 12.61
N LEU A 148 -7.00 10.02 13.07
CA LEU A 148 -7.42 8.63 13.31
C LEU A 148 -8.57 8.55 14.33
N HIS A 149 -8.52 9.34 15.40
CA HIS A 149 -9.61 9.45 16.38
C HIS A 149 -10.90 10.02 15.80
N LYS A 150 -10.81 11.00 14.88
CA LYS A 150 -11.98 11.57 14.19
C LYS A 150 -12.70 10.54 13.33
N TYR A 151 -11.97 9.61 12.71
CA TYR A 151 -12.52 8.59 11.81
C TYR A 151 -12.73 7.21 12.46
N LYS A 152 -12.44 7.06 13.76
CA LYS A 152 -12.61 5.82 14.52
C LYS A 152 -14.06 5.32 14.59
N TYR A 153 -15.04 6.16 14.25
CA TYR A 153 -16.47 5.81 14.20
C TYR A 153 -16.95 5.31 12.83
N PHE A 154 -16.09 5.36 11.80
CA PHE A 154 -16.43 4.95 10.42
C PHE A 154 -15.76 3.64 9.97
N LEU A 155 -14.82 3.11 10.75
CA LEU A 155 -14.12 1.83 10.53
C LEU A 155 -14.55 0.82 11.59
#